data_AF-R6E1W4-F1
#
_entry.id   AF-R6E1W4-F1
#
_cell.length_a   1.000
_cell.length_b   1.000
_cell.length_c   1.000
_cell.angle_alpha   90.00
_cell.angle_beta   90.00
_cell.angle_gamma   90.00
#
_symmetry.space_group_name_H-M   'P 1'
#
loop_
_entity.id
_entity.type
_entity.pdbx_description
1 polymer ?
#
loop_
_entity_poly.entity_id
_entity_poly.type
_entity_poly.pdbx_seq_one_letter_code
_entity_poly.pdbx_strand_id
1 'polypeptide(L)'
;MNEVKDEGGVVKAGIEAFGADNTYFFNYDWRLDPLKHADELNKFIRTVKAETKCDRVALSAFSMGGTVICSYLYKYGSADVNSVSLCSTAFQGTSCMGSMFSGDMSIDAYGLIRRMAQLTRNDFLNELIMFLNRSLESYKVNTSIDGYINNILTNLNDRLYKELIIPVFGYMPGLWDLVDAENYKKAKEIMLADADSALIKSIDEYHHNVQARAYDILKAAEKDTTVYITAQYNLQGLPISESSTTSNNDFLIDVNYASGGAICSKLDETLPEGYTQAKADGHNHLSADRQLDASTCMFPEQTWFIRDMAHVDYNVGESTDFLIWLAKSEKQLTVHDSEIYPQFMKYDSKTNTLSPVTDELLKPTVVSQIFAFLAKLVKLSADILFSIILK
;
A
#
# COMPACT_ATOMS: atom_id res chain seq x y z
N MET A 1 -19.20 -22.59 5.24
CA MET A 1 -19.04 -21.44 6.14
C MET A 1 -18.24 -20.43 5.34
N ASN A 2 -18.83 -19.31 4.93
CA ASN A 2 -18.13 -18.31 4.11
C ASN A 2 -16.92 -17.81 4.91
N GLU A 3 -15.72 -17.92 4.34
CA GLU A 3 -14.52 -17.33 4.93
C GLU A 3 -14.78 -15.83 5.13
N VAL A 4 -14.67 -15.36 6.37
CA VAL A 4 -14.69 -13.92 6.66
C VAL A 4 -13.27 -13.43 6.44
N LYS A 5 -13.08 -12.59 5.42
CA LYS A 5 -11.78 -12.06 4.99
C LYS A 5 -11.67 -10.58 5.32
N ASP A 6 -10.48 -10.04 5.07
CA ASP A 6 -10.19 -8.62 5.11
C ASP A 6 -10.51 -7.97 6.47
N GLU A 7 -11.09 -6.77 6.50
CA GLU A 7 -11.46 -6.10 7.76
C GLU A 7 -12.45 -6.91 8.58
N GLY A 8 -13.32 -7.70 7.93
CA GLY A 8 -14.22 -8.62 8.61
C GLY A 8 -13.48 -9.72 9.36
N GLY A 9 -12.35 -10.19 8.83
CA GLY A 9 -11.46 -11.15 9.47
C GLY A 9 -10.87 -10.57 10.76
N VAL A 10 -10.40 -9.32 10.70
CA VAL A 10 -9.90 -8.61 11.88
C VAL A 10 -10.99 -8.39 12.92
N VAL A 11 -12.21 -8.00 12.52
CA VAL A 11 -13.34 -7.85 13.44
C VAL A 11 -13.64 -9.18 14.14
N LYS A 12 -13.65 -10.29 13.39
CA LYS A 12 -13.86 -11.61 13.98
C LYS A 12 -12.75 -11.99 14.97
N ALA A 13 -11.48 -11.78 14.62
CA ALA A 13 -10.36 -12.02 15.53
C ALA A 13 -10.43 -11.10 16.77
N GLY A 14 -10.87 -9.85 16.61
CA GLY A 14 -11.14 -8.93 17.70
C GLY A 14 -12.22 -9.45 18.66
N ILE A 15 -13.34 -9.96 18.11
CA ILE A 15 -14.40 -10.58 18.90
C ILE A 15 -13.86 -11.78 19.69
N GLU A 16 -13.03 -12.61 19.06
CA GLU A 16 -12.39 -13.77 19.72
C GLU A 16 -11.40 -13.33 20.82
N ALA A 17 -10.69 -12.22 20.62
CA ALA A 17 -9.64 -11.74 21.50
C ALA A 17 -10.11 -10.84 22.66
N PHE A 18 -11.18 -10.07 22.45
CA PHE A 18 -11.68 -9.02 23.34
C PHE A 18 -13.17 -9.19 23.73
N GLY A 19 -13.90 -10.03 23.02
CA GLY A 19 -15.35 -10.20 23.16
C GLY A 19 -16.16 -9.28 22.25
N ALA A 20 -17.37 -9.72 21.90
CA ALA A 20 -18.26 -8.98 21.00
C ALA A 20 -18.66 -7.60 21.56
N ASP A 21 -18.86 -7.51 22.88
CA ASP A 21 -19.23 -6.25 23.55
C ASP A 21 -18.07 -5.24 23.62
N ASN A 22 -16.85 -5.63 23.26
CA ASN A 22 -15.67 -4.77 23.25
C ASN A 22 -15.06 -4.58 21.86
N THR A 23 -15.71 -5.11 20.82
CA THR A 23 -15.20 -5.04 19.44
C THR A 23 -16.17 -4.28 18.56
N TYR A 24 -15.70 -3.16 18.02
CA TYR A 24 -16.53 -2.22 17.27
C TYR A 24 -15.97 -2.00 15.87
N PHE A 25 -16.85 -1.74 14.91
CA PHE A 25 -16.49 -1.44 13.53
C PHE A 25 -17.06 -0.08 13.12
N PHE A 26 -16.16 0.87 12.82
CA PHE A 26 -16.53 2.23 12.43
C PHE A 26 -16.53 2.35 10.90
N ASN A 27 -17.72 2.53 10.34
CA ASN A 27 -17.92 2.79 8.92
C ASN A 27 -18.18 4.27 8.65
N TYR A 28 -17.70 4.75 7.52
CA TYR A 28 -17.87 6.13 7.08
C TYR A 28 -17.97 6.19 5.55
N ASP A 29 -18.49 7.31 5.03
CA ASP A 29 -18.58 7.53 3.59
C ASP A 29 -17.24 8.06 3.07
N TRP A 30 -16.38 7.15 2.58
CA TRP A 30 -15.02 7.44 2.11
C TRP A 30 -14.91 8.55 1.04
N ARG A 31 -16.02 8.98 0.43
CA ARG A 31 -16.04 10.09 -0.53
C ARG A 31 -15.89 11.46 0.15
N LEU A 32 -16.22 11.55 1.43
CA LEU A 32 -16.29 12.79 2.20
C LEU A 32 -14.96 13.12 2.90
N ASP A 33 -14.89 14.33 3.44
CA ASP A 33 -13.72 14.92 4.09
C ASP A 33 -13.28 14.12 5.35
N PRO A 34 -12.02 13.68 5.44
CA PRO A 34 -11.52 12.90 6.58
C PRO A 34 -11.54 13.67 7.91
N LEU A 35 -11.51 15.02 7.87
CA LEU A 35 -11.63 15.85 9.07
C LEU A 35 -13.06 15.83 9.62
N LYS A 36 -14.07 15.55 8.78
CA LYS A 36 -15.45 15.29 9.23
C LYS A 36 -15.58 13.88 9.78
N HIS A 37 -14.96 12.89 9.13
CA HIS A 37 -14.90 11.52 9.67
C HIS A 37 -14.21 11.48 11.04
N ALA A 38 -13.20 12.31 11.26
CA ALA A 38 -12.57 12.47 12.58
C ALA A 38 -13.56 12.96 13.65
N ASP A 39 -14.50 13.86 13.31
CA ASP A 39 -15.56 14.30 14.24
C ASP A 39 -16.55 13.18 14.57
N GLU A 40 -16.88 12.36 13.57
CA GLU A 40 -17.74 11.20 13.73
C GLU A 40 -17.06 10.10 14.53
N LEU A 41 -15.78 9.83 14.29
CA LEU A 41 -14.97 8.89 15.06
C LEU A 41 -14.86 9.33 16.52
N ASN A 42 -14.64 10.61 16.80
CA ASN A 42 -14.63 11.13 18.17
C ASN A 42 -15.97 10.90 18.90
N LYS A 43 -17.10 11.13 18.22
CA LYS A 43 -18.42 10.82 18.79
C LYS A 43 -18.57 9.32 19.04
N PHE A 44 -18.13 8.49 18.10
CA PHE A 44 -18.17 7.05 18.20
C PHE A 44 -17.35 6.53 19.40
N ILE A 45 -16.11 6.99 19.56
CA ILE A 45 -15.24 6.64 20.69
C ILE A 45 -15.88 7.02 22.02
N ARG A 46 -16.50 8.20 22.12
CA ARG A 46 -17.22 8.62 23.33
C ARG A 46 -18.39 7.71 23.67
N THR A 47 -19.15 7.27 22.65
CA THR A 47 -20.22 6.28 22.83
C THR A 47 -19.66 4.95 23.34
N VAL A 48 -18.62 4.42 22.69
CA VAL A 48 -17.96 3.16 23.10
C VAL A 48 -17.48 3.23 24.55
N LYS A 49 -16.79 4.30 24.95
CA LYS A 49 -16.33 4.50 26.33
C LYS A 49 -17.51 4.61 27.31
N ALA A 50 -18.60 5.25 26.91
CA ALA A 50 -19.78 5.36 27.76
C ALA A 50 -20.49 4.01 27.97
N GLU A 51 -20.50 3.14 26.97
CA GLU A 51 -21.09 1.79 27.02
C GLU A 51 -20.23 0.82 27.82
N THR A 52 -18.95 0.72 27.48
CA THR A 52 -18.02 -0.29 28.04
C THR A 52 -17.37 0.16 29.35
N LYS A 53 -17.44 1.46 29.67
CA LYS A 53 -16.74 2.10 30.79
C LYS A 53 -15.22 2.02 30.69
N CYS A 54 -14.67 1.81 29.49
CA CYS A 54 -13.23 1.88 29.28
C CYS A 54 -12.72 3.33 29.29
N ASP A 55 -11.46 3.52 29.70
CA ASP A 55 -10.82 4.83 29.70
C ASP A 55 -10.29 5.22 28.32
N ARG A 56 -9.84 4.23 27.52
CA ARG A 56 -9.22 4.44 26.21
C ARG A 56 -9.57 3.29 25.26
N VAL A 57 -9.47 3.53 23.95
CA VAL A 57 -9.73 2.53 22.91
C VAL A 57 -8.49 2.18 22.09
N ALA A 58 -8.39 0.96 21.60
CA ALA A 58 -7.44 0.59 20.55
C ALA A 58 -8.05 0.89 19.18
N LEU A 59 -7.31 1.54 18.29
CA LEU A 59 -7.72 1.86 16.93
C LEU A 59 -6.85 1.12 15.92
N SER A 60 -7.48 0.38 15.02
CA SER A 60 -6.82 -0.22 13.85
C SER A 60 -7.46 0.34 12.59
N ALA A 61 -6.66 1.05 11.79
CA ALA A 61 -7.07 1.60 10.51
C ALA A 61 -6.59 0.71 9.36
N PHE A 62 -7.46 0.54 8.36
CA PHE A 62 -7.16 -0.18 7.14
C PHE A 62 -7.32 0.75 5.94
N SER A 63 -6.36 0.75 5.01
CA SER A 63 -6.43 1.56 3.79
C SER A 63 -6.65 3.06 4.07
N MET A 64 -7.75 3.64 3.57
CA MET A 64 -8.16 5.03 3.83
C MET A 64 -8.39 5.34 5.32
N GLY A 65 -8.58 4.32 6.17
CA GLY A 65 -8.73 4.53 7.62
C GLY A 65 -7.56 5.28 8.25
N GLY A 66 -6.35 5.20 7.66
CA GLY A 66 -5.20 5.95 8.15
C GLY A 66 -5.38 7.45 8.00
N THR A 67 -6.05 7.92 6.93
CA THR A 67 -6.33 9.35 6.73
C THR A 67 -7.29 9.86 7.82
N VAL A 68 -8.25 9.02 8.21
CA VAL A 68 -9.22 9.32 9.30
C VAL A 68 -8.54 9.33 10.67
N ILE A 69 -7.70 8.33 11.00
CA ILE A 69 -6.98 8.31 12.29
C ILE A 69 -6.01 9.49 12.40
N CYS A 70 -5.22 9.77 11.36
CA CYS A 70 -4.32 10.93 11.38
C CYS A 70 -5.11 12.24 11.55
N SER A 71 -6.26 12.38 10.88
CA SER A 71 -7.15 13.54 11.04
C SER A 71 -7.76 13.63 12.45
N TYR A 72 -8.10 12.49 13.06
CA TYR A 72 -8.57 12.42 14.44
C TYR A 72 -7.50 12.87 15.42
N LEU A 73 -6.29 12.32 15.32
CA LEU A 73 -5.16 12.68 16.19
C LEU A 73 -4.79 14.16 16.02
N TYR A 74 -4.84 14.68 14.80
CA TYR A 74 -4.66 16.11 14.52
C TYR A 74 -5.67 16.99 15.29
N LYS A 75 -6.96 16.62 15.29
CA LYS A 75 -8.03 17.43 15.91
C LYS A 75 -8.16 17.24 17.42
N TYR A 76 -7.92 16.03 17.90
CA TYR A 76 -8.32 15.60 19.25
C TYR A 76 -7.17 15.06 20.11
N GLY A 77 -6.00 14.81 19.52
CA GLY A 77 -4.87 14.18 20.21
C GLY A 77 -5.14 12.71 20.57
N SER A 78 -4.31 12.16 21.46
CA SER A 78 -4.24 10.73 21.78
C SER A 78 -4.81 10.33 23.15
N ALA A 79 -5.38 11.29 23.89
CA ALA A 79 -5.82 11.07 25.28
C ALA A 79 -6.81 9.90 25.43
N ASP A 80 -7.72 9.74 24.46
CA ASP A 80 -8.74 8.68 24.45
C ASP A 80 -8.29 7.38 23.76
N VAL A 81 -7.04 7.30 23.28
CA VAL A 81 -6.57 6.21 22.40
C VAL A 81 -5.41 5.45 23.01
N ASN A 82 -5.54 4.16 23.28
CA ASN A 82 -4.49 3.33 23.86
C ASN A 82 -3.43 2.91 22.83
N SER A 83 -3.87 2.52 21.63
CA SER A 83 -3.00 2.07 20.55
C SER A 83 -3.56 2.52 19.19
N VAL A 84 -2.65 2.72 18.23
CA VAL A 84 -2.94 3.01 16.84
C VAL A 84 -2.17 2.02 15.98
N SER A 85 -2.88 1.24 15.17
CA SER A 85 -2.30 0.39 14.14
C SER A 85 -2.72 0.91 12.76
N LEU A 86 -1.75 1.36 11.98
CA LEU A 86 -1.92 1.77 10.59
C LEU A 86 -1.63 0.56 9.68
N CYS A 87 -2.67 -0.20 9.38
CA CYS A 87 -2.60 -1.41 8.60
C CYS A 87 -2.79 -1.12 7.11
N SER A 88 -1.70 -1.07 6.34
CA SER A 88 -1.76 -0.90 4.88
C SER A 88 -2.46 0.39 4.49
N THR A 89 -2.10 1.48 5.15
CA THR A 89 -2.88 2.72 5.04
C THR A 89 -2.30 3.70 4.03
N ALA A 90 -3.17 4.48 3.41
CA ALA A 90 -2.80 5.46 2.37
C ALA A 90 -2.51 6.85 2.96
N PHE A 91 -2.06 6.94 4.21
CA PHE A 91 -1.93 8.20 4.95
C PHE A 91 -0.86 9.15 4.37
N GLN A 92 -0.05 8.69 3.41
CA GLN A 92 0.90 9.50 2.63
C GLN A 92 0.58 9.54 1.13
N GLY A 93 -0.60 9.06 0.73
CA GLY A 93 -1.04 8.98 -0.65
C GLY A 93 -0.75 7.65 -1.34
N THR A 94 -0.98 7.61 -2.66
CA THR A 94 -0.67 6.48 -3.55
C THR A 94 -0.22 6.99 -4.92
N SER A 95 0.68 6.26 -5.59
CA SER A 95 1.13 6.64 -6.93
C SER A 95 0.00 6.62 -7.95
N CYS A 96 -0.96 5.70 -7.78
CA CYS A 96 -2.09 5.60 -8.70
C CYS A 96 -2.99 6.84 -8.63
N MET A 97 -3.26 7.37 -7.43
CA MET A 97 -4.07 8.58 -7.31
C MET A 97 -3.30 9.82 -7.69
N GLY A 98 -2.02 9.91 -7.27
CA GLY A 98 -1.11 10.98 -7.68
C GLY A 98 -1.08 11.17 -9.19
N SER A 99 -0.84 10.09 -9.92
CA SER A 99 -0.77 10.11 -11.39
C SER A 99 -2.14 10.38 -12.05
N MET A 100 -3.22 9.79 -11.51
CA MET A 100 -4.58 10.04 -12.00
C MET A 100 -4.99 11.50 -11.85
N PHE A 101 -4.72 12.14 -10.71
CA PHE A 101 -5.17 13.51 -10.49
C PHE A 101 -4.22 14.52 -11.15
N SER A 102 -2.95 14.18 -11.33
CA SER A 102 -1.96 15.04 -11.98
C SER A 102 -1.94 14.92 -13.52
N GLY A 103 -2.89 14.19 -14.11
CA GLY A 103 -3.03 14.07 -15.57
C GLY A 103 -2.06 13.10 -16.23
N ASP A 104 -1.31 12.31 -15.45
CA ASP A 104 -0.26 11.40 -15.91
C ASP A 104 -0.76 9.95 -16.03
N MET A 105 -1.92 9.77 -16.67
CA MET A 105 -2.53 8.45 -16.80
C MET A 105 -2.09 7.74 -18.08
N SER A 106 -1.60 6.52 -17.95
CA SER A 106 -1.29 5.61 -19.05
C SER A 106 -1.64 4.17 -18.64
N ILE A 107 -2.32 3.42 -19.50
CA ILE A 107 -2.71 2.04 -19.17
C ILE A 107 -1.60 1.09 -19.62
N ASP A 108 -1.01 0.35 -18.68
CA ASP A 108 -0.09 -0.74 -18.98
C ASP A 108 -0.84 -2.08 -19.02
N ALA A 109 -1.01 -2.61 -20.23
CA ALA A 109 -1.74 -3.86 -20.46
C ALA A 109 -1.03 -5.07 -19.81
N TYR A 110 0.30 -5.06 -19.74
CA TYR A 110 1.08 -6.15 -19.16
C TYR A 110 0.96 -6.17 -17.64
N GLY A 111 1.10 -5.01 -17.00
CA GLY A 111 0.80 -4.81 -15.59
C GLY A 111 -0.61 -5.26 -15.26
N LEU A 112 -1.60 -5.01 -16.12
CA LEU A 112 -2.97 -5.48 -15.90
C LEU A 112 -3.07 -7.01 -15.92
N ILE A 113 -2.47 -7.65 -16.93
CA ILE A 113 -2.45 -9.11 -17.06
C ILE A 113 -1.72 -9.76 -15.87
N ARG A 114 -0.57 -9.19 -15.46
CA ARG A 114 0.19 -9.66 -14.30
C ARG A 114 -0.62 -9.53 -13.01
N ARG A 115 -1.23 -8.37 -12.78
CA ARG A 115 -2.12 -8.14 -11.63
C ARG A 115 -3.22 -9.18 -11.58
N MET A 116 -3.88 -9.45 -12.72
CA MET A 116 -4.91 -10.49 -12.80
C MET A 116 -4.36 -11.89 -12.45
N ALA A 117 -3.17 -12.25 -12.91
CA ALA A 117 -2.54 -13.52 -12.56
C ALA A 117 -2.26 -13.64 -11.05
N GLN A 118 -1.73 -12.59 -10.44
CA GLN A 118 -1.48 -12.54 -9.00
C GLN A 118 -2.79 -12.59 -8.20
N LEU A 119 -3.85 -11.92 -8.64
CA LEU A 119 -5.20 -12.01 -8.02
C LEU A 119 -5.78 -13.43 -8.10
N THR A 120 -5.50 -14.17 -9.18
CA THR A 120 -5.88 -15.59 -9.29
C THR A 120 -4.98 -16.53 -8.46
N ARG A 121 -3.94 -16.00 -7.80
CA ARG A 121 -2.96 -16.74 -6.99
C ARG A 121 -2.35 -17.96 -7.73
N ASN A 122 -2.15 -17.82 -9.04
CA ASN A 122 -1.65 -18.88 -9.90
C ASN A 122 -0.20 -18.60 -10.34
N ASP A 123 0.74 -19.23 -9.62
CA ASP A 123 2.18 -19.06 -9.81
C ASP A 123 2.64 -19.38 -11.24
N PHE A 124 2.05 -20.39 -11.88
CA PHE A 124 2.36 -20.77 -13.26
C PHE A 124 1.89 -19.73 -14.26
N LEU A 125 0.66 -19.20 -14.11
CA LEU A 125 0.15 -18.14 -14.98
C LEU A 125 1.01 -16.88 -14.84
N ASN A 126 1.40 -16.51 -13.62
CA ASN A 126 2.26 -15.36 -13.39
C ASN A 126 3.62 -15.51 -14.10
N GLU A 127 4.30 -16.64 -13.94
CA GLU A 127 5.58 -16.92 -14.60
C GLU A 127 5.44 -16.99 -16.14
N LEU A 128 4.37 -17.61 -16.65
CA LEU A 128 4.08 -17.66 -18.08
C LEU A 128 3.88 -16.25 -18.67
N ILE A 129 3.14 -15.38 -17.97
CA ILE A 129 2.91 -14.00 -18.38
C ILE A 129 4.23 -13.22 -18.40
N MET A 130 5.04 -13.32 -17.34
CA MET A 130 6.35 -12.66 -17.28
C MET A 130 7.28 -13.14 -18.41
N PHE A 131 7.27 -14.44 -18.72
CA PHE A 131 8.04 -14.99 -19.84
C PHE A 131 7.56 -14.46 -21.19
N LEU A 132 6.25 -14.43 -21.44
CA LEU A 132 5.68 -13.87 -22.67
C LEU A 132 6.04 -12.39 -22.81
N ASN A 133 5.99 -11.61 -21.72
CA ASN A 133 6.38 -10.20 -21.75
C ASN A 133 7.85 -10.01 -22.15
N ARG A 134 8.78 -10.67 -21.44
CA ARG A 134 10.23 -10.62 -21.75
C ARG A 134 10.52 -11.04 -23.19
N SER A 135 9.74 -11.98 -23.72
CA SER A 135 9.86 -12.44 -25.10
C SER A 135 9.45 -11.37 -26.09
N LEU A 136 8.29 -10.73 -25.89
CA LEU A 136 7.78 -9.66 -26.77
C LEU A 136 8.69 -8.43 -26.75
N GLU A 137 9.18 -8.03 -25.58
CA GLU A 137 10.20 -6.98 -25.43
C GLU A 137 11.48 -7.30 -26.20
N SER A 138 12.01 -8.52 -26.04
CA SER A 138 13.24 -8.96 -26.71
C SER A 138 13.14 -8.83 -28.23
N TYR A 139 11.97 -9.13 -28.82
CA TYR A 139 11.74 -9.03 -30.25
C TYR A 139 11.24 -7.65 -30.72
N LYS A 140 11.14 -6.65 -29.84
CA LYS A 140 10.64 -5.30 -30.15
C LYS A 140 9.24 -5.27 -30.80
N VAL A 141 8.45 -6.33 -30.62
CA VAL A 141 7.11 -6.48 -31.23
C VAL A 141 6.15 -5.41 -30.69
N ASN A 142 6.34 -4.96 -29.45
CA ASN A 142 5.53 -3.92 -28.80
C ASN A 142 5.43 -2.65 -29.67
N THR A 143 6.54 -2.16 -30.22
CA THR A 143 6.60 -0.86 -30.92
C THR A 143 5.59 -0.63 -32.04
N SER A 144 5.16 -1.69 -32.75
CA SER A 144 4.20 -1.57 -33.87
C SER A 144 2.73 -1.63 -33.41
N ILE A 145 2.46 -2.29 -32.29
CA ILE A 145 1.13 -2.41 -31.68
C ILE A 145 0.85 -1.18 -30.79
N ASP A 146 1.89 -0.64 -30.16
CA ASP A 146 1.84 0.52 -29.27
C ASP A 146 1.20 1.73 -29.96
N GLY A 147 1.52 2.03 -31.22
CA GLY A 147 0.96 3.21 -31.92
C GLY A 147 -0.57 3.20 -32.05
N TYR A 148 -1.17 2.03 -32.32
CA TYR A 148 -2.63 1.90 -32.47
C TYR A 148 -3.33 1.88 -31.10
N ILE A 149 -2.76 1.12 -30.15
CA ILE A 149 -3.26 1.05 -28.77
C ILE A 149 -3.19 2.43 -28.12
N ASN A 150 -2.06 3.15 -28.27
CA ASN A 150 -1.86 4.47 -27.68
C ASN A 150 -2.91 5.49 -28.17
N ASN A 151 -3.33 5.45 -29.43
CA ASN A 151 -4.36 6.36 -29.93
C ASN A 151 -5.76 6.05 -29.35
N ILE A 152 -6.10 4.77 -29.20
CA ILE A 152 -7.34 4.36 -28.51
C ILE A 152 -7.30 4.77 -27.04
N LEU A 153 -6.20 4.49 -26.35
CA LEU A 153 -5.99 4.83 -24.95
C LEU A 153 -6.04 6.35 -24.72
N THR A 154 -5.43 7.15 -25.60
CA THR A 154 -5.47 8.61 -25.50
C THR A 154 -6.91 9.14 -25.58
N ASN A 155 -7.68 8.69 -26.57
CA ASN A 155 -9.08 9.11 -26.72
C ASN A 155 -9.98 8.64 -25.55
N LEU A 156 -9.71 7.45 -25.00
CA LEU A 156 -10.42 6.95 -23.82
C LEU A 156 -10.05 7.75 -22.57
N ASN A 157 -8.77 8.08 -22.38
CA ASN A 157 -8.30 8.90 -21.26
C ASN A 157 -8.94 10.29 -21.31
N ASP A 158 -8.94 10.97 -22.46
CA ASP A 158 -9.58 12.28 -22.63
C ASP A 158 -11.06 12.28 -22.21
N ARG A 159 -11.80 11.24 -22.62
CA ARG A 159 -13.19 11.07 -22.22
C ARG A 159 -13.32 10.74 -20.74
N LEU A 160 -12.47 9.87 -20.21
CA LEU A 160 -12.46 9.50 -18.80
C LEU A 160 -12.22 10.72 -17.90
N TYR A 161 -11.31 11.61 -18.28
CA TYR A 161 -11.07 12.87 -17.56
C TYR A 161 -12.28 13.80 -17.62
N LYS A 162 -12.85 14.02 -18.81
CA LYS A 162 -13.97 14.95 -19.02
C LYS A 162 -15.29 14.46 -18.44
N GLU A 163 -15.54 13.15 -18.49
CA GLU A 163 -16.84 12.55 -18.15
C GLU A 163 -16.88 11.96 -16.73
N LEU A 164 -15.73 11.57 -16.14
CA LEU A 164 -15.67 10.90 -14.84
C LEU A 164 -14.68 11.52 -13.87
N ILE A 165 -13.37 11.52 -14.17
CA ILE A 165 -12.34 11.83 -13.17
C ILE A 165 -12.50 13.27 -12.66
N ILE A 166 -12.58 14.27 -13.53
CA ILE A 166 -12.74 15.66 -13.10
C ILE A 166 -14.13 15.89 -12.45
N PRO A 167 -15.27 15.63 -13.13
CA PRO A 167 -16.58 16.00 -12.59
C PRO A 167 -17.05 15.14 -11.41
N VAL A 168 -16.51 13.93 -11.24
CA VAL A 168 -16.92 13.00 -10.17
C VAL A 168 -15.82 12.88 -9.12
N PHE A 169 -14.61 12.43 -9.47
CA PHE A 169 -13.56 12.19 -8.48
C PHE A 169 -12.94 13.48 -7.95
N GLY A 170 -12.79 14.50 -8.80
CA GLY A 170 -12.28 15.82 -8.41
C GLY A 170 -13.11 16.51 -7.32
N TYR A 171 -14.37 16.13 -7.14
CA TYR A 171 -15.27 16.70 -6.13
C TYR A 171 -15.51 15.77 -4.92
N MET A 172 -14.76 14.68 -4.81
CA MET A 172 -14.75 13.78 -3.65
C MET A 172 -13.53 14.08 -2.77
N PRO A 173 -13.64 14.90 -1.70
CA PRO A 173 -12.51 15.25 -0.86
C PRO A 173 -11.75 14.03 -0.31
N GLY A 174 -12.43 12.92 0.00
CA GLY A 174 -11.73 11.71 0.48
C GLY A 174 -10.78 11.08 -0.54
N LEU A 175 -10.99 11.28 -1.85
CA LEU A 175 -10.02 10.83 -2.86
C LEU A 175 -8.81 11.76 -2.95
N TRP A 176 -8.96 13.03 -2.58
CA TRP A 176 -7.82 13.95 -2.48
C TRP A 176 -6.85 13.53 -1.39
N ASP A 177 -7.32 12.88 -0.32
CA ASP A 177 -6.46 12.37 0.74
C ASP A 177 -5.41 11.35 0.25
N LEU A 178 -5.70 10.71 -0.88
CA LEU A 178 -4.87 9.70 -1.52
C LEU A 178 -3.87 10.27 -2.52
N VAL A 179 -3.99 11.56 -2.85
CA VAL A 179 -2.99 12.25 -3.67
C VAL A 179 -1.73 12.43 -2.83
N ASP A 180 -0.57 12.07 -3.36
CA ASP A 180 0.69 12.31 -2.67
C ASP A 180 1.12 13.79 -2.74
N ALA A 181 1.99 14.17 -1.81
CA ALA A 181 2.43 15.56 -1.68
C ALA A 181 3.16 16.10 -2.93
N GLU A 182 3.84 15.26 -3.70
CA GLU A 182 4.56 15.65 -4.91
C GLU A 182 3.58 16.06 -6.03
N ASN A 183 2.53 15.26 -6.21
CA ASN A 183 1.52 15.49 -7.24
C ASN A 183 0.45 16.53 -6.86
N TYR A 184 0.28 16.84 -5.57
CA TYR A 184 -0.86 17.62 -5.07
C TYR A 184 -1.05 18.97 -5.77
N LYS A 185 0.02 19.75 -5.98
CA LYS A 185 -0.08 21.06 -6.62
C LYS A 185 -0.58 20.94 -8.07
N LYS A 186 0.03 20.03 -8.85
CA LYS A 186 -0.34 19.78 -10.25
C LYS A 186 -1.75 19.21 -10.35
N ALA A 187 -2.13 18.33 -9.42
CA ALA A 187 -3.47 17.79 -9.30
C ALA A 187 -4.54 18.90 -9.17
N LYS A 188 -4.31 19.88 -8.28
CA LYS A 188 -5.24 21.02 -8.13
C LYS A 188 -5.38 21.84 -9.40
N GLU A 189 -4.27 22.11 -10.09
CA GLU A 189 -4.28 22.88 -11.35
C GLU A 189 -5.13 22.21 -12.45
N ILE A 190 -5.14 20.88 -12.51
CA ILE A 190 -5.87 20.10 -13.51
C ILE A 190 -7.33 19.87 -13.11
N MET A 191 -7.56 19.47 -11.86
CA MET A 191 -8.85 18.92 -11.42
C MET A 191 -9.82 19.99 -10.91
N LEU A 192 -9.31 21.14 -10.43
CA LEU A 192 -10.08 22.11 -9.64
C LEU A 192 -10.14 23.52 -10.25
N ALA A 193 -9.95 23.66 -11.56
CA ALA A 193 -9.95 24.95 -12.24
C ALA A 193 -11.19 25.82 -11.91
N ASP A 194 -12.36 25.19 -11.72
CA ASP A 194 -13.64 25.84 -11.42
C ASP A 194 -14.26 25.41 -10.07
N ALA A 195 -13.45 24.86 -9.16
CA ALA A 195 -13.96 24.29 -7.92
C ALA A 195 -14.35 25.34 -6.87
N ASP A 196 -15.31 24.99 -6.01
CA ASP A 196 -15.73 25.84 -4.89
C ASP A 196 -14.60 26.00 -3.85
N SER A 197 -14.43 27.22 -3.35
CA SER A 197 -13.41 27.56 -2.35
C SER A 197 -13.49 26.72 -1.06
N ALA A 198 -14.67 26.24 -0.68
CA ALA A 198 -14.89 25.39 0.48
C ALA A 198 -14.32 23.98 0.26
N LEU A 199 -14.42 23.44 -0.96
CA LEU A 199 -13.78 22.17 -1.32
C LEU A 199 -12.26 22.33 -1.26
N ILE A 200 -11.72 23.37 -1.91
CA ILE A 200 -10.28 23.65 -1.91
C ILE A 200 -9.75 23.79 -0.47
N LYS A 201 -10.46 24.56 0.37
CA LYS A 201 -10.08 24.73 1.78
C LYS A 201 -10.08 23.40 2.54
N SER A 202 -11.07 22.54 2.32
CA SER A 202 -11.19 21.24 2.99
C SER A 202 -10.02 20.32 2.63
N ILE A 203 -9.69 20.22 1.34
CA ILE A 203 -8.56 19.38 0.90
C ILE A 203 -7.20 19.98 1.30
N ASP A 204 -7.05 21.31 1.27
CA ASP A 204 -5.82 22.00 1.68
C ASP A 204 -5.56 21.78 3.18
N GLU A 205 -6.62 21.81 4.00
CA GLU A 205 -6.53 21.55 5.44
C GLU A 205 -5.98 20.15 5.71
N TYR A 206 -6.50 19.12 5.04
CA TYR A 206 -5.97 17.77 5.17
C TYR A 206 -4.51 17.69 4.70
N HIS A 207 -4.21 18.15 3.49
CA HIS A 207 -2.89 18.02 2.89
C HIS A 207 -1.80 18.73 3.70
N HIS A 208 -2.07 19.96 4.13
CA HIS A 208 -1.07 20.79 4.77
C HIS A 208 -0.96 20.55 6.28
N ASN A 209 -2.06 20.18 6.95
CA ASN A 209 -2.07 20.04 8.40
C ASN A 209 -2.16 18.60 8.91
N VAL A 210 -2.58 17.65 8.07
CA VAL A 210 -2.66 16.22 8.41
C VAL A 210 -1.59 15.42 7.68
N GLN A 211 -1.67 15.29 6.36
CA GLN A 211 -0.76 14.43 5.57
C GLN A 211 0.69 14.89 5.73
N ALA A 212 0.99 16.15 5.41
CA ALA A 212 2.35 16.71 5.51
C ALA A 212 2.93 16.70 6.95
N ARG A 213 2.08 16.51 7.96
CA ARG A 213 2.44 16.52 9.38
C ARG A 213 2.22 15.15 10.05
N ALA A 214 1.98 14.09 9.28
CA ALA A 214 1.65 12.78 9.81
C ALA A 214 2.72 12.27 10.81
N TYR A 215 4.01 12.50 10.52
CA TYR A 215 5.10 12.18 11.44
C TYR A 215 4.94 12.90 12.79
N ASP A 216 4.76 14.22 12.80
CA ASP A 216 4.64 15.00 14.03
C ASP A 216 3.41 14.58 14.83
N ILE A 217 2.29 14.31 14.15
CA ILE A 217 1.03 13.89 14.76
C ILE A 217 1.20 12.52 15.45
N LEU A 218 1.73 11.54 14.73
CA LEU A 218 1.94 10.19 15.26
C LEU A 218 3.02 10.21 16.35
N LYS A 219 4.10 10.99 16.17
CA LYS A 219 5.16 11.13 17.17
C LYS A 219 4.67 11.79 18.45
N ALA A 220 3.75 12.74 18.36
CA ALA A 220 3.12 13.33 19.54
C ALA A 220 2.26 12.30 20.30
N ALA A 221 1.59 11.40 19.57
CA ALA A 221 0.79 10.32 20.17
C ALA A 221 1.66 9.27 20.89
N GLU A 222 2.87 8.96 20.38
CA GLU A 222 3.80 7.98 21.00
C GLU A 222 4.19 8.29 22.46
N LYS A 223 3.88 9.49 22.98
CA LYS A 223 4.11 9.83 24.39
C LYS A 223 3.32 8.94 25.35
N ASP A 224 2.10 8.58 24.99
CA ASP A 224 1.18 7.82 25.84
C ASP A 224 0.32 6.80 25.06
N THR A 225 0.48 6.68 23.76
CA THR A 225 -0.23 5.74 22.87
C THR A 225 0.78 4.91 22.11
N THR A 226 0.55 3.61 21.97
CA THR A 226 1.41 2.80 21.10
C THR A 226 1.05 3.02 19.63
N VAL A 227 2.06 3.19 18.77
CA VAL A 227 1.86 3.42 17.33
C VAL A 227 2.57 2.32 16.55
N TYR A 228 1.86 1.72 15.60
CA TYR A 228 2.36 0.64 14.75
C TYR A 228 1.99 0.89 13.29
N ILE A 229 2.88 0.51 12.38
CA ILE A 229 2.63 0.56 10.94
C ILE A 229 2.88 -0.83 10.37
N THR A 230 2.00 -1.28 9.48
CA THR A 230 2.26 -2.46 8.67
C THR A 230 2.11 -2.12 7.19
N ALA A 231 3.11 -2.43 6.38
CA ALA A 231 3.09 -2.16 4.94
C ALA A 231 3.24 -3.48 4.17
N GLN A 232 2.40 -3.69 3.16
CA GLN A 232 2.54 -4.84 2.26
C GLN A 232 3.33 -4.48 1.01
N TYR A 233 3.93 -5.50 0.38
CA TYR A 233 4.73 -5.31 -0.82
C TYR A 233 4.85 -6.58 -1.69
N ASN A 234 5.53 -6.44 -2.82
CA ASN A 234 5.82 -7.43 -3.85
C ASN A 234 4.63 -7.81 -4.76
N LEU A 235 3.62 -6.94 -4.84
CA LEU A 235 2.45 -7.12 -5.72
C LEU A 235 2.34 -5.98 -6.73
N GLN A 236 1.65 -6.27 -7.84
CA GLN A 236 1.46 -5.33 -8.94
C GLN A 236 0.42 -4.26 -8.59
N GLY A 237 0.85 -3.00 -8.45
CA GLY A 237 -0.04 -1.85 -8.29
C GLY A 237 -1.05 -1.68 -9.43
N LEU A 238 -1.94 -0.69 -9.33
CA LEU A 238 -2.84 -0.36 -10.44
C LEU A 238 -2.02 0.17 -11.62
N PRO A 239 -2.05 -0.48 -12.81
CA PRO A 239 -1.16 -0.17 -13.91
C PRO A 239 -1.72 0.96 -14.79
N ILE A 240 -1.93 2.12 -14.15
CA ILE A 240 -2.57 3.30 -14.76
C ILE A 240 -1.60 4.48 -14.92
N SER A 241 -0.31 4.24 -14.70
CA SER A 241 0.80 5.15 -15.02
C SER A 241 2.11 4.34 -15.01
N GLU A 242 3.22 4.89 -15.52
CA GLU A 242 4.53 4.24 -15.39
C GLU A 242 4.93 4.09 -13.91
N SER A 243 4.68 5.13 -13.10
CA SER A 243 5.03 5.15 -11.68
C SER A 243 4.28 4.05 -10.91
N SER A 244 2.96 3.98 -11.06
CA SER A 244 2.12 3.01 -10.36
C SER A 244 2.27 1.59 -10.89
N THR A 245 2.65 1.42 -12.16
CA THR A 245 2.96 0.11 -12.74
C THR A 245 4.27 -0.46 -12.20
N THR A 246 5.29 0.37 -12.02
CA THR A 246 6.63 -0.08 -11.61
C THR A 246 6.87 -0.03 -10.11
N SER A 247 5.99 0.63 -9.36
CA SER A 247 6.03 0.68 -7.89
C SER A 247 5.95 -0.70 -7.22
N ASN A 248 6.68 -0.86 -6.12
CA ASN A 248 6.52 -2.01 -5.23
C ASN A 248 5.31 -1.79 -4.33
N ASN A 249 4.31 -2.66 -4.42
CA ASN A 249 2.94 -2.34 -4.03
C ASN A 249 2.23 -3.55 -3.42
N ASP A 250 1.03 -3.35 -2.86
CA ASP A 250 0.17 -4.39 -2.27
C ASP A 250 -1.08 -4.71 -3.11
N PHE A 251 -1.11 -4.26 -4.37
CA PHE A 251 -2.25 -4.10 -5.28
C PHE A 251 -2.94 -2.74 -5.22
N LEU A 252 -2.73 -1.90 -4.23
CA LEU A 252 -3.30 -0.55 -4.25
C LEU A 252 -2.31 0.52 -3.81
N ILE A 253 -1.62 0.29 -2.70
CA ILE A 253 -0.77 1.26 -2.05
C ILE A 253 0.68 0.83 -2.17
N ASP A 254 1.50 1.78 -2.60
CA ASP A 254 2.94 1.61 -2.71
C ASP A 254 3.54 1.45 -1.30
N VAL A 255 4.50 0.54 -1.16
CA VAL A 255 5.12 0.24 0.14
C VAL A 255 5.81 1.46 0.76
N ASN A 256 6.34 2.37 -0.06
CA ASN A 256 6.95 3.61 0.43
C ASN A 256 5.91 4.56 1.06
N TYR A 257 4.71 4.68 0.48
CA TYR A 257 3.64 5.48 1.08
C TYR A 257 3.05 4.79 2.31
N ALA A 258 2.77 3.49 2.25
CA ALA A 258 2.20 2.72 3.36
C ALA A 258 3.11 2.65 4.60
N SER A 259 4.44 2.72 4.41
CA SER A 259 5.43 2.73 5.49
C SER A 259 5.83 4.14 5.94
N GLY A 260 5.36 5.18 5.25
CA GLY A 260 5.75 6.56 5.50
C GLY A 260 7.21 6.87 5.15
N GLY A 261 7.76 6.21 4.12
CA GLY A 261 8.99 6.66 3.47
C GLY A 261 10.09 5.62 3.35
N ALA A 262 9.81 4.31 3.44
CA ALA A 262 10.83 3.30 3.16
C ALA A 262 11.38 3.47 1.73
N ILE A 263 12.70 3.40 1.58
CA ILE A 263 13.32 3.21 0.28
C ILE A 263 13.00 1.79 -0.18
N CYS A 264 12.48 1.69 -1.40
CA CYS A 264 12.15 0.42 -2.02
C CYS A 264 12.68 0.35 -3.45
N SER A 265 13.04 -0.86 -3.89
CA SER A 265 13.25 -1.13 -5.31
C SER A 265 11.95 -1.00 -6.09
N LYS A 266 12.05 -0.89 -7.42
CA LYS A 266 10.90 -1.15 -8.29
C LYS A 266 10.44 -2.60 -8.15
N LEU A 267 9.20 -2.87 -8.54
CA LEU A 267 8.65 -4.22 -8.57
C LEU A 267 9.53 -5.14 -9.45
N ASP A 268 9.84 -6.34 -8.94
CA ASP A 268 10.79 -7.32 -9.51
C ASP A 268 12.26 -6.89 -9.58
N GLU A 269 12.62 -5.70 -9.10
CA GLU A 269 14.00 -5.27 -8.96
C GLU A 269 14.50 -5.46 -7.52
N THR A 270 15.80 -5.28 -7.32
CA THR A 270 16.43 -5.25 -6.00
C THR A 270 17.22 -3.96 -5.84
N LEU A 271 17.42 -3.55 -4.60
CA LEU A 271 18.39 -2.52 -4.24
C LEU A 271 19.77 -2.90 -4.81
N PRO A 272 20.60 -1.92 -5.23
CA PRO A 272 21.88 -2.17 -5.89
C PRO A 272 22.79 -3.15 -5.15
N GLU A 273 23.68 -3.82 -5.88
CA GLU A 273 24.71 -4.67 -5.26
C GLU A 273 25.60 -3.85 -4.32
N GLY A 274 25.86 -4.39 -3.13
CA GLY A 274 26.60 -3.69 -2.09
C GLY A 274 25.84 -2.53 -1.43
N TYR A 275 24.53 -2.39 -1.65
CA TYR A 275 23.71 -1.38 -0.97
C TYR A 275 23.82 -1.52 0.55
N THR A 276 24.02 -0.40 1.22
CA THR A 276 24.01 -0.28 2.68
C THR A 276 22.82 0.57 3.10
N GLN A 277 22.17 0.24 4.22
CA GLN A 277 21.04 1.01 4.72
C GLN A 277 21.36 2.51 4.81
N ALA A 278 20.40 3.35 4.41
CA ALA A 278 20.62 4.78 4.24
C ALA A 278 20.77 5.51 5.58
N LYS A 279 20.08 5.06 6.64
CA LYS A 279 20.28 5.58 8.00
C LYS A 279 20.93 4.52 8.88
N ALA A 280 22.12 4.81 9.38
CA ALA A 280 22.82 3.95 10.34
C ALA A 280 22.39 4.30 11.77
N ASP A 281 21.46 3.52 12.33
CA ASP A 281 20.95 3.65 13.70
C ASP A 281 21.44 2.53 14.64
N GLY A 282 22.23 1.58 14.10
CA GLY A 282 22.78 0.45 14.85
C GLY A 282 21.97 -0.84 14.71
N HIS A 283 20.82 -0.81 14.04
CA HIS A 283 20.02 -2.00 13.72
C HIS A 283 20.02 -2.26 12.21
N ASN A 284 19.88 -3.53 11.81
CA ASN A 284 19.77 -3.89 10.39
C ASN A 284 18.31 -3.79 9.93
N HIS A 285 18.04 -2.86 9.04
CA HIS A 285 16.72 -2.59 8.48
C HIS A 285 16.62 -2.93 6.98
N LEU A 286 17.53 -3.76 6.47
CA LEU A 286 17.46 -4.26 5.10
C LEU A 286 16.68 -5.56 5.03
N SER A 287 15.73 -5.65 4.11
CA SER A 287 15.04 -6.91 3.83
C SER A 287 15.99 -7.92 3.18
N ALA A 288 15.85 -9.21 3.53
CA ALA A 288 16.70 -10.27 2.97
C ALA A 288 16.51 -10.43 1.44
N ASP A 289 15.33 -10.09 0.90
CA ASP A 289 15.08 -10.03 -0.54
C ASP A 289 15.68 -8.81 -1.24
N ARG A 290 16.36 -7.94 -0.48
CA ARG A 290 16.98 -6.72 -0.97
C ARG A 290 16.00 -5.81 -1.72
N GLN A 291 14.71 -5.84 -1.38
CA GLN A 291 13.75 -4.92 -1.97
C GLN A 291 13.53 -3.66 -1.13
N LEU A 292 13.77 -3.72 0.18
CA LEU A 292 13.42 -2.66 1.11
C LEU A 292 14.59 -2.26 2.01
N ASP A 293 14.67 -0.97 2.25
CA ASP A 293 15.46 -0.35 3.32
C ASP A 293 14.52 0.41 4.25
N ALA A 294 14.14 -0.25 5.34
CA ALA A 294 13.22 0.27 6.33
C ALA A 294 13.83 1.35 7.23
N SER A 295 15.16 1.59 7.19
CA SER A 295 15.82 2.62 8.02
C SER A 295 15.31 4.03 7.71
N THR A 296 14.69 4.21 6.54
CA THR A 296 14.15 5.49 6.06
C THR A 296 12.66 5.69 6.33
N CYS A 297 11.93 4.63 6.67
CA CYS A 297 10.51 4.71 6.95
C CYS A 297 10.22 5.54 8.21
N MET A 298 8.96 5.88 8.42
CA MET A 298 8.56 6.88 9.42
C MET A 298 8.96 6.49 10.85
N PHE A 299 8.78 5.21 11.18
CA PHE A 299 9.09 4.63 12.48
C PHE A 299 9.72 3.24 12.31
N PRO A 300 11.03 3.13 12.00
CA PRO A 300 11.67 1.85 11.63
C PRO A 300 11.50 0.75 12.68
N GLU A 301 11.56 1.12 13.96
CA GLU A 301 11.40 0.17 15.07
C GLU A 301 9.95 -0.27 15.28
N GLN A 302 8.97 0.46 14.75
CA GLN A 302 7.53 0.23 14.90
C GLN A 302 6.83 -0.11 13.57
N THR A 303 7.59 -0.43 12.52
CA THR A 303 7.05 -0.70 11.18
C THR A 303 7.42 -2.11 10.73
N TRP A 304 6.40 -2.90 10.41
CA TRP A 304 6.52 -4.25 9.85
C TRP A 304 6.16 -4.27 8.36
N PHE A 305 6.85 -5.14 7.63
CA PHE A 305 6.64 -5.32 6.19
C PHE A 305 6.19 -6.75 5.92
N ILE A 306 5.11 -6.91 5.16
CA ILE A 306 4.53 -8.22 4.83
C ILE A 306 4.56 -8.43 3.32
N ARG A 307 5.47 -9.28 2.87
CA ARG A 307 5.63 -9.69 1.49
C ARG A 307 4.47 -10.59 1.05
N ASP A 308 4.03 -10.42 -0.19
CA ASP A 308 3.07 -11.30 -0.88
C ASP A 308 1.66 -11.31 -0.25
N MET A 309 1.37 -10.37 0.64
CA MET A 309 0.04 -10.14 1.21
C MET A 309 -0.68 -9.07 0.39
N ALA A 310 -1.89 -9.39 -0.06
CA ALA A 310 -2.72 -8.44 -0.80
C ALA A 310 -3.23 -7.32 0.12
N HIS A 311 -3.60 -6.19 -0.49
CA HIS A 311 -4.12 -5.02 0.20
C HIS A 311 -5.26 -5.41 1.16
N VAL A 312 -5.01 -5.21 2.47
CA VAL A 312 -5.97 -5.46 3.56
C VAL A 312 -6.38 -6.94 3.71
N ASP A 313 -5.66 -7.91 3.14
CA ASP A 313 -5.98 -9.35 3.10
C ASP A 313 -5.75 -10.10 4.44
N TYR A 314 -6.20 -9.51 5.56
CA TYR A 314 -6.07 -10.04 6.92
C TYR A 314 -7.07 -11.15 7.20
N ASN A 315 -6.75 -12.36 6.73
CA ASN A 315 -7.55 -13.54 7.00
C ASN A 315 -7.37 -14.02 8.45
N VAL A 316 -8.47 -14.47 9.07
CA VAL A 316 -8.47 -15.00 10.44
C VAL A 316 -7.44 -16.10 10.60
N GLY A 317 -6.48 -15.90 11.51
CA GLY A 317 -5.31 -16.75 11.71
C GLY A 317 -4.08 -15.89 12.00
N GLU A 318 -2.90 -16.33 11.56
CA GLU A 318 -1.63 -15.71 11.96
C GLU A 318 -1.54 -14.21 11.62
N SER A 319 -2.14 -13.77 10.50
CA SER A 319 -2.15 -12.36 10.09
C SER A 319 -2.98 -11.48 11.03
N THR A 320 -4.14 -11.96 11.49
CA THR A 320 -4.95 -11.26 12.49
C THR A 320 -4.37 -11.41 13.89
N ASP A 321 -3.80 -12.56 14.24
CA ASP A 321 -3.16 -12.81 15.53
C ASP A 321 -2.00 -11.82 15.77
N PHE A 322 -1.23 -11.53 14.71
CA PHE A 322 -0.21 -10.49 14.72
C PHE A 322 -0.80 -9.10 15.04
N LEU A 323 -1.89 -8.68 14.40
CA LEU A 323 -2.53 -7.40 14.69
C LEU A 323 -3.10 -7.35 16.12
N ILE A 324 -3.66 -8.46 16.60
CA ILE A 324 -4.17 -8.59 17.97
C ILE A 324 -3.03 -8.52 18.99
N TRP A 325 -1.87 -9.13 18.71
CA TRP A 325 -0.67 -9.04 19.53
C TRP A 325 -0.22 -7.58 19.70
N LEU A 326 -0.17 -6.81 18.60
CA LEU A 326 0.11 -5.38 18.65
C LEU A 326 -0.91 -4.60 19.48
N ALA A 327 -2.20 -4.82 19.22
CA ALA A 327 -3.30 -4.11 19.89
C ALA A 327 -3.41 -4.41 21.40
N LYS A 328 -2.97 -5.60 21.84
CA LYS A 328 -2.98 -6.01 23.25
C LYS A 328 -1.84 -5.44 24.08
N SER A 329 -0.80 -4.91 23.44
CA SER A 329 0.39 -4.49 24.17
C SER A 329 0.16 -3.21 24.98
N GLU A 330 0.54 -3.26 26.25
CA GLU A 330 0.55 -2.11 27.17
C GLU A 330 1.82 -1.25 27.03
N LYS A 331 2.86 -1.77 26.35
CA LYS A 331 4.10 -1.05 26.01
C LYS A 331 4.22 -0.87 24.51
N GLN A 332 4.97 0.13 24.06
CA GLN A 332 5.37 0.24 22.66
C GLN A 332 6.23 -0.98 22.29
N LEU A 333 5.70 -1.85 21.44
CA LEU A 333 6.47 -2.95 20.87
C LEU A 333 7.38 -2.44 19.77
N THR A 334 8.50 -3.13 19.59
CA THR A 334 9.37 -2.97 18.44
C THR A 334 9.48 -4.25 17.63
N VAL A 335 10.03 -4.13 16.43
CA VAL A 335 10.33 -5.24 15.51
C VAL A 335 11.29 -6.30 16.09
N HIS A 336 11.88 -6.04 17.26
CA HIS A 336 12.79 -6.95 17.98
C HIS A 336 12.14 -7.66 19.17
N ASP A 337 10.89 -7.31 19.53
CA ASP A 337 10.20 -7.90 20.68
C ASP A 337 9.66 -9.32 20.40
N SER A 338 9.73 -9.82 19.16
CA SER A 338 9.19 -11.12 18.76
C SER A 338 10.02 -11.78 17.65
N GLU A 339 10.49 -12.99 17.91
CA GLU A 339 11.15 -13.82 16.88
C GLU A 339 10.16 -14.33 15.81
N ILE A 340 8.88 -14.49 16.17
CA ILE A 340 7.85 -14.96 15.24
C ILE A 340 7.29 -13.83 14.36
N TYR A 341 7.39 -12.58 14.83
CA TYR A 341 6.95 -11.38 14.10
C TYR A 341 8.12 -10.41 13.87
N PRO A 342 9.16 -10.83 13.11
CA PRO A 342 10.28 -9.96 12.78
C PRO A 342 9.84 -8.85 11.82
N GLN A 343 10.70 -7.83 11.63
CA GLN A 343 10.42 -6.68 10.76
C GLN A 343 9.93 -7.08 9.35
N PHE A 344 10.48 -8.13 8.77
CA PHE A 344 10.14 -8.60 7.43
C PHE A 344 9.53 -10.00 7.48
N MET A 345 8.25 -10.10 7.12
CA MET A 345 7.50 -11.34 7.05
C MET A 345 7.01 -11.61 5.63
N LYS A 346 6.79 -12.87 5.29
CA LYS A 346 6.08 -13.31 4.09
C LYS A 346 4.79 -13.97 4.49
N TYR A 347 3.72 -13.59 3.80
CA TYR A 347 2.43 -14.24 3.89
C TYR A 347 2.29 -15.34 2.83
N ASP A 348 1.92 -16.55 3.27
CA ASP A 348 1.50 -17.62 2.37
C ASP A 348 -0.03 -17.69 2.36
N SER A 349 -0.62 -17.25 1.26
CA SER A 349 -2.06 -17.19 1.09
C SER A 349 -2.75 -18.55 0.89
N LYS A 350 -1.99 -19.63 0.69
CA LYS A 350 -2.51 -21.01 0.58
C LYS A 350 -2.62 -21.67 1.95
N THR A 351 -1.67 -21.39 2.85
CA THR A 351 -1.65 -21.92 4.21
C THR A 351 -2.16 -20.93 5.26
N ASN A 352 -2.34 -19.66 4.90
CA ASN A 352 -2.71 -18.56 5.80
C ASN A 352 -1.71 -18.39 6.96
N THR A 353 -0.42 -18.39 6.63
CA THR A 353 0.68 -18.32 7.61
C THR A 353 1.62 -17.16 7.32
N LEU A 354 2.22 -16.61 8.37
CA LEU A 354 3.32 -15.66 8.35
C LEU A 354 4.64 -16.38 8.66
N SER A 355 5.68 -16.01 7.94
CA SER A 355 7.02 -16.54 8.18
C SER A 355 8.08 -15.46 7.96
N PRO A 356 9.23 -15.51 8.65
CA PRO A 356 10.32 -14.57 8.41
C PRO A 356 10.79 -14.58 6.94
N VAL A 357 11.04 -13.41 6.36
CA VAL A 357 11.71 -13.32 5.05
C VAL A 357 13.18 -13.69 5.23
N THR A 358 13.62 -14.77 4.59
CA THR A 358 15.00 -15.25 4.62
C THR A 358 15.51 -15.46 3.20
N ASP A 359 16.84 -15.45 3.01
CA ASP A 359 17.48 -15.75 1.71
C ASP A 359 17.00 -17.08 1.12
N GLU A 360 16.76 -18.07 1.97
CA GLU A 360 16.31 -19.40 1.57
C GLU A 360 14.88 -19.40 1.02
N LEU A 361 13.99 -18.63 1.66
CA LEU A 361 12.59 -18.49 1.29
C LEU A 361 12.38 -17.75 -0.05
N LEU A 362 13.45 -17.16 -0.59
CA LEU A 362 13.49 -16.44 -1.86
C LEU A 362 14.18 -17.21 -2.97
N LYS A 363 14.66 -18.44 -2.71
CA LYS A 363 15.25 -19.29 -3.74
C LYS A 363 14.21 -19.53 -4.86
N PRO A 364 14.57 -19.32 -6.13
CA PRO A 364 13.64 -19.50 -7.24
C PRO A 364 13.11 -20.94 -7.28
N THR A 365 11.80 -21.08 -7.45
CA THR A 365 11.18 -22.40 -7.65
C THR A 365 11.69 -23.05 -8.94
N VAL A 366 11.56 -24.38 -9.06
CA VAL A 366 11.93 -25.10 -10.30
C VAL A 366 11.20 -24.51 -11.52
N VAL A 367 9.93 -24.15 -11.36
CA VAL A 367 9.13 -23.50 -12.41
C VAL A 367 9.73 -22.15 -12.80
N SER A 368 10.07 -21.30 -11.82
CA SER A 368 10.70 -20.01 -12.06
C SER A 368 12.07 -20.14 -12.75
N GLN A 369 12.86 -21.15 -12.36
CA GLN A 369 14.16 -21.44 -12.99
C GLN A 369 14.00 -21.85 -14.46
N ILE A 370 12.99 -22.65 -14.79
CA ILE A 370 12.67 -23.04 -16.17
C ILE A 370 12.31 -21.81 -16.99
N PHE A 371 11.38 -20.97 -16.51
CA PHE A 371 10.98 -19.75 -17.23
C PHE A 371 12.12 -18.74 -17.36
N ALA A 372 12.97 -18.60 -16.35
CA ALA A 372 14.17 -17.76 -16.43
C ALA A 372 15.16 -18.28 -17.48
N PHE A 373 15.35 -19.60 -17.60
CA PHE A 373 16.17 -20.20 -18.64
C PHE A 373 15.58 -19.96 -20.04
N LEU A 374 14.26 -20.18 -20.21
CA LEU A 374 13.56 -19.92 -21.47
C LEU A 374 13.68 -18.45 -21.89
N ALA A 375 13.50 -17.50 -20.95
CA ALA A 375 13.64 -16.07 -21.23
C ALA A 375 15.05 -15.71 -21.72
N LYS A 376 16.10 -16.33 -21.16
CA LYS A 376 17.48 -16.15 -21.63
C LYS A 376 17.67 -16.67 -23.05
N LEU A 377 17.09 -17.83 -23.40
CA LEU A 377 17.15 -18.37 -24.76
C LEU A 377 16.46 -17.45 -25.77
N VAL A 378 15.30 -16.92 -25.41
CA VAL A 378 14.57 -15.97 -26.26
C VAL A 378 15.39 -14.71 -26.49
N LYS A 379 15.93 -14.10 -25.44
CA LYS A 379 16.81 -12.92 -25.55
C LYS A 379 18.00 -13.19 -26.49
N LEU A 380 18.69 -14.31 -26.30
CA LEU A 380 19.81 -14.72 -27.15
C LEU A 380 19.40 -14.84 -28.62
N SER A 381 18.25 -15.46 -28.90
CA SER A 381 17.75 -15.59 -30.28
C SER A 381 17.38 -14.25 -30.90
N ALA A 382 16.81 -13.31 -30.13
CA ALA A 382 16.50 -11.97 -30.61
C ALA A 382 17.78 -11.17 -30.92
N ASP A 383 18.78 -11.22 -30.04
CA ASP A 383 20.09 -10.58 -30.24
C ASP A 383 20.76 -11.09 -31.53
N ILE A 384 20.73 -12.41 -31.77
CA ILE A 384 21.24 -13.01 -33.02
C ILE A 384 20.47 -12.47 -34.22
N LEU A 385 19.13 -12.50 -34.17
CA LEU A 385 18.28 -12.05 -35.28
C LEU A 385 18.55 -10.58 -35.65
N PHE A 386 18.60 -9.68 -34.67
CA PHE A 386 18.88 -8.27 -34.92
C PHE A 386 20.31 -8.01 -35.39
N SER A 387 21.29 -8.80 -34.96
CA SER A 387 22.67 -8.69 -35.45
C SER A 387 22.82 -9.09 -36.92
N ILE A 388 21.91 -9.91 -37.44
CA ILE A 388 21.88 -10.36 -38.85
C ILE A 388 21.09 -9.38 -39.71
N ILE A 389 20.00 -8.79 -39.20
CA ILE A 389 19.09 -7.90 -39.95
C ILE A 389 19.62 -6.45 -40.04
N LEU A 390 20.46 -6.00 -39.10
CA LEU A 390 21.06 -4.64 -39.08
C LEU A 390 22.39 -4.54 -39.87
N LYS A 391 22.75 -5.56 -40.65
CA LYS A 391 23.79 -5.49 -41.70
C LYS A 391 23.12 -5.34 -43.05
#